data_AF-A0A2E0MWZ3-F1
#
_entry.id   AF-A0A2E0MWZ3-F1
#
_cell.length_a   1.000
_cell.length_b   1.000
_cell.length_c   1.000
_cell.angle_alpha   90.00
_cell.angle_beta   90.00
_cell.angle_gamma   90.00
#
_symmetry.space_group_name_H-M   'P 1'
#
loop_
_entity.id
_entity.type
_entity.pdbx_description
1 polymer ?
#
loop_
_entity_poly.entity_id
_entity_poly.type
_entity_poly.pdbx_seq_one_letter_code
_entity_poly.pdbx_strand_id
1 'polypeptide(L)'
;MSLVILLSPGCTYVDIAPDDSAEDSTTVEQILGCTDSNANNYDSEANEDDGSCEYDEPEPEPEPVLGCTDSDAMNYDSNATQDDG
;
A
#
# COMPACT_ATOMS: atom_id res chain seq x y z
N MET A 1 28.51 19.04 -25.93
CA MET A 1 27.40 19.43 -25.04
C MET A 1 26.42 18.28 -24.99
N SER A 2 26.55 17.40 -24.00
CA SER A 2 25.61 16.30 -23.78
C SER A 2 24.27 16.88 -23.36
N LEU A 3 23.24 16.68 -24.19
CA LEU A 3 21.87 16.90 -23.78
C LEU A 3 21.47 15.65 -22.99
N VAL A 4 21.49 15.78 -21.67
CA VAL A 4 20.97 14.76 -20.76
C VAL A 4 19.44 14.78 -20.91
N ILE A 5 18.93 13.97 -21.84
CA ILE A 5 17.50 13.65 -21.92
C ILE A 5 17.23 12.72 -20.74
N LEU A 6 16.66 13.27 -19.68
CA LEU A 6 16.31 12.56 -18.45
C LEU A 6 15.31 11.45 -18.80
N LEU A 7 15.80 10.22 -18.78
CA LEU A 7 14.98 9.02 -18.62
C LEU A 7 14.23 9.14 -17.28
N SER A 8 12.94 9.45 -17.35
CA SER A 8 11.97 9.16 -16.28
C SER A 8 10.80 8.47 -16.97
N PRO A 9 10.72 7.13 -16.93
CA PRO A 9 9.71 6.39 -17.65
C PRO A 9 8.39 6.49 -16.88
N GLY A 10 7.32 6.97 -17.51
CA GLY A 10 5.99 6.92 -16.91
C GLY A 10 4.92 7.78 -17.54
N CYS A 11 5.26 8.76 -18.39
CA CYS A 11 4.27 9.51 -19.14
C CYS A 11 4.39 9.20 -20.64
N THR A 12 3.34 8.51 -21.11
CA THR A 12 2.95 8.20 -22.49
C THR A 12 3.97 7.40 -23.30
N TYR A 13 4.02 6.09 -23.04
CA TYR A 13 4.47 5.16 -24.08
C TYR A 13 3.32 4.21 -24.38
N VAL A 14 2.65 4.49 -25.49
CA VAL A 14 1.87 3.49 -26.20
C VAL A 14 2.90 2.50 -26.74
N ASP A 15 3.17 1.42 -25.98
CA ASP A 15 3.86 0.24 -26.49
C ASP A 15 2.90 -0.49 -27.45
N ILE A 16 2.67 0.10 -28.62
CA ILE A 16 2.37 -0.72 -29.80
C ILE A 16 3.71 -1.33 -30.19
N ALA A 17 3.97 -2.54 -29.68
CA ALA A 17 4.84 -3.45 -30.39
C ALA A 17 4.27 -3.60 -31.81
N PRO A 18 5.01 -3.27 -32.88
CA PRO A 18 4.52 -3.41 -34.24
C PRO A 18 4.66 -4.88 -34.67
N ASP A 19 3.97 -5.80 -34.00
CA ASP A 19 3.81 -7.19 -34.45
C ASP A 19 2.65 -7.86 -33.66
N ASP A 20 1.41 -7.63 -34.09
CA ASP A 20 0.46 -8.69 -34.47
C ASP A 20 -0.96 -8.11 -34.60
N SER A 21 -1.52 -8.30 -35.80
CA SER A 21 -2.93 -8.29 -36.20
C SER A 21 -3.97 -7.51 -35.37
N ALA A 22 -4.39 -6.37 -35.93
CA ALA A 22 -5.77 -6.08 -36.31
C ALA A 22 -6.91 -6.25 -35.26
N GLU A 23 -7.54 -5.11 -34.96
CA GLU A 23 -8.97 -4.90 -34.62
C GLU A 23 -9.51 -5.42 -33.28
N ASP A 24 -9.52 -4.55 -32.26
CA ASP A 24 -10.77 -4.07 -31.63
C ASP A 24 -10.43 -2.86 -30.77
N SER A 25 -10.36 -1.69 -31.40
CA SER A 25 -10.24 -0.43 -30.67
C SER A 25 -11.62 -0.04 -30.14
N THR A 26 -12.15 -0.85 -29.24
CA THR A 26 -13.04 -0.34 -28.20
C THR A 26 -12.14 0.47 -27.27
N THR A 27 -11.97 1.76 -27.57
CA THR A 27 -11.18 2.69 -26.74
C THR A 27 -11.89 2.84 -25.40
N VAL A 28 -11.61 1.92 -24.47
CA VAL A 28 -11.97 2.09 -23.07
C VAL A 28 -10.99 3.14 -22.54
N GLU A 29 -11.48 4.34 -22.25
CA GLU A 29 -10.64 5.36 -21.61
C GLU A 29 -10.19 4.80 -20.26
N GLN A 30 -8.87 4.65 -20.07
CA GLN A 30 -8.31 4.28 -18.78
C GLN A 30 -8.37 5.48 -17.85
N ILE A 31 -9.06 5.30 -16.73
CA ILE A 31 -9.15 6.28 -15.65
C ILE A 31 -8.32 5.70 -14.49
N LEU A 32 -7.19 6.34 -14.23
CA LEU A 32 -6.24 5.94 -13.20
C LEU A 32 -6.66 6.49 -11.83
N GLY A 33 -6.65 5.64 -10.81
CA GLY A 33 -6.92 6.01 -9.43
C GLY A 33 -7.10 4.77 -8.56
N CYS A 34 -7.29 4.94 -7.25
CA CYS A 34 -7.46 3.80 -6.36
C CYS A 34 -8.78 3.06 -6.63
N THR A 35 -8.70 1.78 -7.02
CA THR A 35 -9.89 0.95 -7.31
C THR A 35 -10.41 0.14 -6.11
N ASP A 36 -9.69 0.17 -4.98
CA ASP A 36 -10.10 -0.53 -3.76
C ASP A 36 -11.10 0.29 -2.95
N SER A 37 -12.33 -0.21 -2.85
CA SER A 37 -13.41 0.42 -2.06
C SER A 37 -13.14 0.53 -0.55
N ASN A 38 -12.12 -0.16 -0.03
CA ASN A 38 -11.71 -0.07 1.37
C ASN A 38 -10.61 0.97 1.60
N ALA A 39 -10.05 1.56 0.55
CA ALA A 39 -9.06 2.62 0.68
C ALA A 39 -9.72 3.96 1.01
N ASN A 40 -8.99 4.81 1.74
CA ASN A 40 -9.41 6.15 2.14
C ASN A 40 -9.62 7.09 0.95
N ASN A 41 -8.93 6.82 -0.17
CA ASN A 41 -8.95 7.59 -1.40
C ASN A 41 -9.53 6.80 -2.59
N TYR A 42 -10.46 5.87 -2.32
CA TYR A 42 -11.20 5.15 -3.37
C TYR A 42 -11.79 6.11 -4.41
N ASP A 43 -11.53 5.84 -5.69
CA ASP A 43 -12.10 6.55 -6.83
C ASP A 43 -13.06 5.61 -7.59
N SER A 44 -14.34 5.95 -7.59
CA SER A 44 -15.38 5.17 -8.29
C SER A 44 -15.36 5.30 -9.81
N GLU A 45 -14.69 6.33 -10.34
CA GLU A 45 -14.51 6.52 -11.78
C GLU A 45 -13.26 5.79 -12.28
N ALA A 46 -12.32 5.44 -11.40
CA ALA A 46 -11.12 4.69 -11.74
C ALA A 46 -11.47 3.26 -12.21
N ASN A 47 -10.87 2.87 -13.34
CA ASN A 47 -10.99 1.52 -13.90
C ASN A 47 -9.64 0.79 -13.98
N GLU A 48 -8.56 1.45 -13.59
CA GLU A 48 -7.22 0.88 -13.46
C GLU A 48 -6.53 1.48 -12.23
N ASP A 49 -6.00 0.60 -11.37
CA ASP A 49 -5.31 0.99 -10.15
C ASP A 49 -3.95 1.63 -10.47
N ASP A 50 -3.73 2.83 -9.95
CA ASP A 50 -2.46 3.55 -10.11
C ASP A 50 -1.48 3.31 -8.94
N GLY A 51 -1.87 2.47 -7.98
CA GLY A 51 -1.07 2.15 -6.80
C GLY A 51 -1.02 3.29 -5.78
N SER A 52 -1.90 4.28 -5.89
CA SER A 52 -2.00 5.39 -4.94
C SER A 52 -2.90 5.12 -3.73
N CYS A 53 -3.51 3.94 -3.62
CA CYS A 53 -4.42 3.61 -2.52
C CYS A 53 -3.81 3.87 -1.13
N GLU A 54 -4.51 4.68 -0.34
CA GLU A 54 -4.16 5.03 1.04
C GLU A 54 -5.06 4.25 1.99
N TYR A 55 -4.45 3.63 2.99
CA TYR A 55 -5.14 2.89 4.03
C TYR A 55 -4.76 3.46 5.39
N ASP A 56 -5.70 3.47 6.33
CA ASP A 56 -5.36 3.74 7.71
C ASP A 56 -4.39 2.65 8.19
N GLU A 57 -3.24 3.07 8.71
CA GLU A 57 -2.37 2.12 9.40
C GLU A 57 -3.16 1.54 10.59
N PRO A 58 -3.13 0.22 10.81
CA PRO A 58 -3.74 -0.34 12.00
C PRO A 58 -3.11 0.36 13.21
N GLU A 59 -3.94 0.80 14.17
CA GLU A 59 -3.42 1.34 15.42
C GLU A 59 -2.39 0.35 15.98
N PRO A 60 -1.20 0.80 16.39
CA PRO A 60 -0.21 -0.10 16.92
C PRO A 60 -0.82 -0.81 18.13
N GLU A 61 -0.86 -2.14 18.06
CA GLU A 61 -1.26 -2.95 19.21
C GLU A 61 -0.39 -2.54 20.41
N PRO A 62 -0.98 -2.33 21.60
CA PRO A 62 -0.21 -1.89 22.76
C PRO A 62 0.87 -2.92 23.07
N GLU A 63 2.12 -2.46 23.13
CA GLU A 63 3.26 -3.31 23.49
C GLU A 63 3.02 -3.97 24.86
N PRO A 64 3.35 -5.26 25.02
CA PRO A 64 3.19 -5.93 26.30
C PRO A 64 4.11 -5.31 27.34
N VAL A 65 3.57 -5.01 28.52
CA VAL A 65 4.38 -4.64 29.68
C VAL A 65 4.99 -5.92 30.23
N LEU A 66 6.31 -6.04 30.10
CA LEU A 66 7.06 -7.20 30.57
C LEU A 66 7.34 -7.11 32.07
N GLY A 67 7.15 -8.21 32.79
CA GLY A 67 7.50 -8.34 34.21
C GLY A 67 6.86 -9.56 34.85
N CYS A 68 7.24 -9.89 36.08
CA CYS A 68 6.64 -11.04 36.76
C CYS A 68 5.18 -10.80 37.12
N THR A 69 4.31 -11.70 36.63
CA THR A 69 2.85 -11.63 36.87
C THR A 69 2.39 -12.38 38.13
N ASP A 70 3.29 -13.15 38.75
CA ASP A 70 3.02 -13.88 39.99
C ASP A 70 3.01 -12.94 41.20
N SER A 71 1.86 -12.78 41.84
CA SER A 71 1.68 -11.89 43.00
C SER A 71 2.45 -12.33 44.26
N ASP A 72 2.87 -13.60 44.32
CA ASP A 72 3.66 -14.13 45.43
C ASP A 72 5.18 -13.99 45.17
N ALA A 73 5.58 -13.54 43.97
CA ALA A 73 6.97 -13.28 43.63
C ALA A 73 7.49 -11.97 44.25
N MET A 74 8.76 -11.97 44.68
CA MET A 74 9.40 -10.76 45.24
C MET A 74 9.55 -9.62 44.22
N ASN A 75 9.52 -9.94 42.93
CA ASN A 75 9.62 -9.02 41.80
C ASN A 75 8.30 -8.89 41.02
N TYR A 76 7.15 -9.18 41.64
CA TYR A 76 5.82 -8.96 41.07
C TYR A 76 5.66 -7.53 40.54
N ASP A 77 5.16 -7.40 39.31
CA ASP A 77 4.73 -6.14 38.70
C ASP A 77 3.24 -6.21 38.33
N SER A 78 2.41 -5.43 39.02
CA SER A 78 0.97 -5.37 38.77
C SER A 78 0.59 -4.75 37.43
N ASN A 79 1.53 -4.06 36.77
CA ASN A 79 1.33 -3.52 35.42
C ASN A 79 1.78 -4.49 34.34
N ALA A 80 2.49 -5.59 34.69
CA ALA A 80 2.91 -6.57 33.71
C ALA A 80 1.70 -7.26 33.06
N THR A 81 1.69 -7.24 31.73
CA THR A 81 0.68 -7.92 30.92
C THR A 81 1.25 -9.18 30.26
N GLN A 82 2.56 -9.40 30.35
CA GLN A 82 3.25 -10.58 29.85
C GLN A 82 4.39 -10.96 30.82
N ASP A 83 4.39 -12.22 31.26
CA ASP A 83 5.41 -12.76 32.16
C ASP A 83 6.71 -13.06 31.42
N ASP A 84 7.80 -12.42 31.81
CA ASP A 84 9.13 -12.57 31.20
C ASP A 84 10.20 -13.17 32.13
N GLY A 85 9.86 -13.38 33.42
CA GLY A 85 10.56 -14.26 34.37
C GLY A 85 12.07 -14.13 34.45
#